data_AF-A0AA51U1X1-F1
#
_entry.id   AF-A0AA51U1X1-F1
#
_cell.length_a   1.000
_cell.length_b   1.000
_cell.length_c   1.000
_cell.angle_alpha   90.00
_cell.angle_beta   90.00
_cell.angle_gamma   90.00
#
_symmetry.space_group_name_H-M   'P 1'
#
loop_
_entity.id
_entity.type
_entity.pdbx_description
1 polymer ?
#
loop_
_entity_poly.entity_id
_entity_poly.type
_entity_poly.pdbx_seq_one_letter_code
_entity_poly.pdbx_strand_id
1 'polypeptide(L)'
;MPILPNQRHESFAQALAKGKTADEAYALAGFKPNRGNATRLKANESIRKRVEELQGRVAKKVEVTVESLAMELEEARTLALGEKQSGAAVSATMGKAKLFGLGVEKRHLSGTVQVVTITAKHLDGLNDDELAALEAAYPVLQKLGLIGGDQGAEAEEGSADSA
;
A
#
# COMPACT_ATOMS: atom_id res chain seq x y z
N MET A 1 10.83 23.90 -19.12
CA MET A 1 11.79 24.87 -18.54
C MET A 1 12.82 24.14 -17.69
N PRO A 2 14.00 24.75 -17.42
CA PRO A 2 14.99 24.16 -16.51
C PRO A 2 14.41 24.00 -15.10
N ILE A 3 14.91 22.99 -14.38
CA ILE A 3 14.61 22.74 -12.96
C ILE A 3 14.87 24.00 -12.11
N LEU A 4 14.17 24.14 -10.98
CA LEU A 4 14.50 25.22 -10.04
C LEU A 4 15.97 25.08 -9.60
N PRO A 5 16.73 26.20 -9.52
CA PRO A 5 18.15 26.16 -9.17
C PRO A 5 18.41 25.65 -7.75
N ASN A 6 17.43 25.79 -6.86
CA ASN A 6 17.49 25.23 -5.51
C ASN A 6 16.82 23.85 -5.48
N GLN A 7 17.62 22.81 -5.24
CA GLN A 7 17.16 21.43 -5.19
C GLN A 7 16.06 21.18 -4.15
N ARG A 8 16.09 21.91 -3.02
CA ARG A 8 15.06 21.81 -1.97
C ARG A 8 13.75 22.45 -2.41
N HIS A 9 13.82 23.54 -3.19
CA HIS A 9 12.64 24.15 -3.81
C HIS A 9 12.02 23.25 -4.87
N GLU A 10 12.87 22.59 -5.68
CA GLU A 10 12.41 21.61 -6.67
C GLU A 10 11.72 20.41 -5.96
N SER A 11 12.34 19.88 -4.91
CA SER A 11 11.75 18.78 -4.11
C SER A 11 10.42 19.16 -3.48
N PHE A 12 10.33 20.40 -2.96
CA PHE A 12 9.10 20.98 -2.41
C PHE A 12 8.00 21.08 -3.48
N ALA A 13 8.32 21.62 -4.66
CA ALA A 13 7.39 21.72 -5.78
C ALA A 13 6.91 20.34 -6.27
N GLN A 14 7.79 19.34 -6.33
CA GLN A 14 7.44 17.98 -6.70
C GLN A 14 6.49 17.32 -5.68
N ALA A 15 6.72 17.53 -4.38
CA ALA A 15 5.83 17.01 -3.33
C ALA A 15 4.44 17.67 -3.39
N LEU A 16 4.37 18.98 -3.61
CA LEU A 16 3.10 19.70 -3.83
C LEU A 16 2.36 19.21 -5.07
N ALA A 17 3.08 19.00 -6.19
CA ALA A 17 2.47 18.47 -7.42
C ALA A 17 1.89 17.06 -7.24
N LYS A 18 2.44 16.26 -6.31
CA LYS A 18 1.92 14.94 -5.91
C LYS A 18 0.77 15.01 -4.90
N GLY A 19 0.25 16.20 -4.58
CA GLY A 19 -0.90 16.38 -3.69
C GLY A 19 -0.59 16.41 -2.19
N LYS A 20 0.69 16.52 -1.81
CA LYS A 20 1.07 16.66 -0.39
C LYS A 20 0.71 18.03 0.16
N THR A 21 0.43 18.10 1.46
CA THR A 21 0.22 19.38 2.15
C THR A 21 1.50 20.21 2.16
N ALA A 22 1.40 21.53 2.35
CA ALA A 22 2.56 22.41 2.37
C ALA A 22 3.56 21.98 3.46
N ASP A 23 3.06 21.59 4.64
CA ASP A 23 3.89 21.18 5.76
C ASP A 23 4.65 19.88 5.47
N GLU A 24 3.96 18.88 4.93
CA GLU A 24 4.57 17.61 4.50
C GLU A 24 5.59 17.82 3.40
N ALA A 25 5.25 18.60 2.37
CA ALA A 25 6.16 18.92 1.28
C ALA A 25 7.43 19.63 1.80
N TYR A 26 7.28 20.50 2.80
CA TYR A 26 8.39 21.24 3.41
C TYR A 26 9.33 20.31 4.17
N ALA A 27 8.78 19.39 4.95
CA ALA A 27 9.56 18.37 5.66
C ALA A 27 10.28 17.43 4.67
N LEU A 28 9.59 16.95 3.63
CA LEU A 28 10.15 16.06 2.61
C LEU A 28 11.26 16.71 1.79
N ALA A 29 11.19 18.03 1.58
CA ALA A 29 12.26 18.83 0.97
C ALA A 29 13.45 19.07 1.91
N GLY A 30 13.45 18.48 3.11
CA GLY A 30 14.51 18.56 4.10
C GLY A 30 14.54 19.87 4.87
N PHE A 31 13.46 20.66 4.88
CA PHE A 31 13.38 21.87 5.71
C PHE A 31 13.04 21.56 7.16
N LYS A 32 13.56 22.39 8.07
CA LYS A 32 13.16 22.35 9.48
C LYS A 32 11.66 22.65 9.57
N PRO A 33 10.85 21.84 10.28
CA PRO A 33 9.41 22.03 10.33
C PRO A 33 9.01 23.44 10.75
N ASN A 34 8.30 24.15 9.87
CA ASN A 34 7.76 25.48 10.14
C ASN A 34 6.62 25.78 9.17
N ARG A 35 5.37 25.78 9.68
CA ARG A 35 4.15 25.97 8.87
C ARG A 35 4.09 27.32 8.16
N GLY A 36 4.53 28.39 8.83
CA GLY A 36 4.54 29.73 8.25
C GLY A 36 5.50 29.83 7.06
N ASN A 37 6.69 29.25 7.19
CA ASN A 37 7.65 29.19 6.08
C ASN A 37 7.17 28.30 4.94
N ALA A 38 6.52 27.17 5.24
CA ALA A 38 5.95 26.28 4.24
C ALA A 38 4.86 26.99 3.42
N THR A 39 3.98 27.75 4.08
CA THR A 39 2.91 28.52 3.43
C THR A 39 3.48 29.64 2.57
N ARG A 40 4.47 30.38 3.08
CA ARG A 40 5.16 31.42 2.31
C ARG A 40 5.89 30.86 1.09
N LEU A 41 6.54 29.70 1.22
CA LEU A 41 7.22 29.05 0.10
C LEU A 41 6.23 28.53 -0.95
N LYS A 42 5.07 28.00 -0.53
CA LYS A 42 3.98 27.60 -1.42
C LYS A 42 3.43 28.78 -2.24
N ALA A 43 3.37 29.97 -1.64
CA ALA A 43 2.91 31.19 -2.31
C ALA A 43 3.94 31.80 -3.28
N ASN A 44 5.19 31.31 -3.30
CA ASN A 44 6.22 31.83 -4.19
C ASN A 44 5.89 31.54 -5.66
N GLU A 45 5.95 32.56 -6.52
CA GLU A 45 5.57 32.47 -7.93
C GLU A 45 6.36 31.42 -8.70
N SER A 46 7.67 31.28 -8.43
CA SER A 46 8.53 30.28 -9.09
C SER A 46 8.13 28.84 -8.74
N ILE A 47 7.73 28.61 -7.49
CA ILE A 47 7.22 27.32 -7.02
C ILE A 47 5.87 27.05 -7.66
N ARG A 48 4.95 28.03 -7.66
CA ARG A 48 3.61 27.88 -8.22
C ARG A 48 3.66 27.51 -9.71
N LYS A 49 4.45 28.25 -10.51
CA LYS A 49 4.65 27.94 -11.94
C LYS A 49 5.23 26.54 -12.15
N ARG A 50 6.15 26.10 -11.29
CA ARG A 50 6.72 24.75 -11.37
C ARG A 50 5.69 23.68 -11.04
N VAL A 51 4.88 23.88 -10.00
CA VAL A 51 3.80 22.95 -9.63
C VAL A 51 2.80 22.82 -10.77
N GLU A 52 2.39 23.93 -11.40
CA GLU A 52 1.51 23.93 -12.56
C GLU A 52 2.13 23.16 -13.75
N GLU A 53 3.41 23.36 -14.05
CA GLU A 53 4.13 22.61 -15.10
C GLU A 53 4.16 21.11 -14.80
N LEU A 54 4.45 20.73 -13.56
CA LEU A 54 4.49 19.32 -13.14
C LEU A 54 3.11 18.67 -13.22
N GLN A 55 2.06 19.36 -12.75
CA GLN A 55 0.68 18.89 -12.83
C GLN A 55 0.21 18.78 -14.28
N GLY A 56 0.55 19.73 -15.15
CA GLY A 56 0.23 19.67 -16.59
C GLY A 56 0.92 18.51 -17.31
N ARG A 57 2.15 18.15 -16.92
CA ARG A 57 2.83 16.95 -17.45
C ARG A 57 2.24 15.64 -16.94
N VAL A 58 1.78 15.60 -15.68
CA VAL A 58 1.07 14.44 -15.13
C VAL A 58 -0.26 14.27 -15.84
N ALA A 59 -1.02 15.34 -16.08
CA ALA A 59 -2.29 15.27 -16.83
C ALA A 59 -2.10 14.64 -18.21
N LYS A 60 -1.01 14.96 -18.94
CA LYS A 60 -0.67 14.33 -20.23
C LYS A 60 -0.27 12.85 -20.13
N LYS A 61 0.21 12.37 -18.98
CA LYS A 61 0.53 10.95 -18.74
C LYS A 61 -0.64 10.17 -18.13
N VAL A 62 -1.62 10.87 -17.56
CA VAL A 62 -2.85 10.35 -16.94
C VAL A 62 -4.02 10.41 -17.95
N GLU A 63 -3.75 10.38 -19.26
CA GLU A 63 -4.81 10.27 -20.26
C GLU A 63 -5.47 8.87 -20.28
N VAL A 64 -4.87 7.89 -19.62
CA VAL A 64 -5.53 6.60 -19.34
C VAL A 64 -6.19 6.69 -17.96
N THR A 65 -7.42 7.17 -17.95
CA THR A 65 -8.29 7.19 -16.76
C THR A 65 -9.14 5.93 -16.71
N VAL A 66 -9.75 5.64 -15.55
CA VAL A 66 -10.73 4.55 -15.47
C VAL A 66 -11.90 4.79 -16.44
N GLU A 67 -12.29 6.06 -16.62
CA GLU A 67 -13.33 6.47 -17.56
C GLU A 67 -12.94 6.20 -19.01
N SER A 68 -11.72 6.57 -19.42
CA SER A 68 -11.24 6.33 -20.78
C SER A 68 -11.10 4.84 -21.08
N LEU A 69 -10.58 4.05 -20.14
CA LEU A 69 -10.53 2.59 -20.27
C LEU A 69 -11.93 1.96 -20.33
N ALA A 70 -12.89 2.49 -19.56
CA ALA A 70 -14.26 2.02 -19.60
C ALA A 70 -14.95 2.33 -20.94
N MET A 71 -14.63 3.48 -21.55
CA MET A 71 -15.08 3.84 -22.89
C MET A 71 -14.45 2.94 -23.96
N GLU A 72 -13.13 2.72 -23.91
CA GLU A 72 -12.44 1.82 -24.84
C GLU A 72 -13.01 0.39 -24.80
N LEU A 73 -13.32 -0.13 -23.59
CA LEU A 73 -13.96 -1.43 -23.43
C LEU A 73 -15.42 -1.43 -23.91
N GLU A 74 -16.13 -0.31 -23.84
CA GLU A 74 -17.47 -0.17 -24.39
C GLU A 74 -17.45 -0.26 -25.92
N GLU A 75 -16.53 0.46 -26.56
CA GLU A 75 -16.32 0.43 -28.02
C GLU A 75 -15.91 -0.97 -28.49
N ALA A 76 -15.00 -1.63 -27.77
CA ALA A 76 -14.63 -3.01 -28.05
C ALA A 76 -15.83 -3.97 -27.94
N ARG A 77 -16.75 -3.73 -26.97
CA ARG A 77 -17.97 -4.53 -26.83
C ARG A 77 -18.92 -4.33 -28.00
N THR A 78 -19.17 -3.09 -28.42
CA THR A 78 -20.11 -2.80 -29.52
C THR A 78 -19.60 -3.35 -30.85
N LEU A 79 -18.30 -3.24 -31.11
CA LEU A 79 -17.66 -3.85 -32.28
C LEU A 79 -17.76 -5.37 -32.26
N ALA A 80 -17.45 -6.00 -31.12
CA ALA A 80 -17.58 -7.46 -30.96
C ALA A 80 -19.02 -7.96 -31.16
N LEU A 81 -20.04 -7.20 -30.72
CA LEU A 81 -21.44 -7.52 -30.99
C LEU A 81 -21.79 -7.41 -32.48
N GLY A 82 -21.28 -6.39 -33.17
CA GLY A 82 -21.43 -6.23 -34.61
C GLY A 82 -20.82 -7.37 -35.42
N GLU A 83 -19.67 -7.88 -34.98
CA GLU A 83 -18.98 -9.03 -35.58
C GLU A 83 -19.52 -10.39 -35.11
N LYS A 84 -20.59 -10.42 -34.30
CA LYS A 84 -21.17 -11.63 -33.69
C LYS A 84 -20.17 -12.44 -32.83
N GLN A 85 -19.13 -11.79 -32.32
CA GLN A 85 -18.15 -12.37 -31.41
C GLN A 85 -18.60 -12.22 -29.96
N SER A 86 -19.60 -13.03 -29.56
CA SER A 86 -20.18 -12.96 -28.22
C SER A 86 -19.15 -13.14 -27.09
N GLY A 87 -18.13 -13.98 -27.28
CA GLY A 87 -17.06 -14.19 -26.30
C GLY A 87 -16.20 -12.95 -26.03
N ALA A 88 -15.87 -12.19 -27.08
CA ALA A 88 -15.13 -10.94 -26.95
C ALA A 88 -15.98 -9.85 -26.26
N ALA A 89 -17.28 -9.78 -26.58
CA ALA A 89 -18.20 -8.86 -25.91
C ALA A 89 -18.37 -9.16 -24.40
N VAL A 90 -18.47 -10.44 -24.02
CA VAL A 90 -18.50 -10.84 -22.60
C VAL A 90 -17.18 -10.48 -21.91
N SER A 91 -16.04 -10.72 -22.57
CA SER A 91 -14.72 -10.39 -22.02
C SER A 91 -14.55 -8.89 -21.78
N ALA A 92 -14.99 -8.05 -22.71
CA ALA A 92 -14.98 -6.60 -22.54
C ALA A 92 -15.87 -6.15 -21.37
N THR A 93 -17.06 -6.76 -21.23
CA THR A 93 -17.99 -6.49 -20.11
C THR A 93 -17.36 -6.88 -18.76
N MET A 94 -16.69 -8.03 -18.71
CA MET A 94 -15.96 -8.47 -17.51
C MET A 94 -14.78 -7.55 -17.20
N GLY A 95 -14.08 -7.05 -18.22
CA GLY A 95 -13.05 -6.02 -18.06
C GLY A 95 -13.59 -4.77 -17.38
N LYS A 96 -14.75 -4.27 -17.83
CA LYS A 96 -15.42 -3.12 -17.20
C LYS A 96 -15.80 -3.42 -15.75
N ALA A 97 -16.40 -4.59 -15.49
CA ALA A 97 -16.76 -4.99 -14.13
C ALA A 97 -15.54 -5.05 -13.20
N LYS A 98 -14.38 -5.48 -13.70
CA LYS A 98 -13.11 -5.48 -12.94
C LYS A 98 -12.60 -4.06 -12.68
N LEU A 99 -12.66 -3.16 -13.65
CA LEU A 99 -12.26 -1.75 -13.47
C LEU A 99 -13.10 -1.04 -12.39
N PHE A 100 -14.40 -1.31 -12.33
CA PHE A 100 -15.31 -0.73 -11.33
C PHE A 100 -15.37 -1.53 -10.02
N GLY A 101 -14.54 -2.55 -9.84
CA GLY A 101 -14.53 -3.38 -8.63
C GLY A 101 -15.78 -4.24 -8.42
N LEU A 102 -16.64 -4.38 -9.43
CA LEU A 102 -17.84 -5.21 -9.41
C LEU A 102 -17.51 -6.71 -9.65
N GLY A 103 -16.36 -7.00 -10.26
CA GLY A 103 -15.86 -8.35 -10.54
C GLY A 103 -14.78 -8.82 -9.55
N VAL A 104 -15.13 -8.95 -8.26
CA VAL A 104 -14.17 -9.35 -7.22
C VAL A 104 -13.79 -10.83 -7.37
N GLU A 105 -12.58 -11.11 -7.83
CA GLU A 105 -11.94 -12.43 -7.71
C GLU A 105 -11.33 -12.58 -6.32
N LYS A 106 -12.06 -13.20 -5.39
CA LYS A 106 -11.50 -13.59 -4.08
C LYS A 106 -10.55 -14.77 -4.29
N ARG A 107 -9.26 -14.50 -4.46
CA ARG A 107 -8.24 -15.56 -4.47
C ARG A 107 -7.98 -16.01 -3.03
N HIS A 108 -8.46 -17.19 -2.67
CA HIS A 108 -8.02 -17.89 -1.46
C HIS A 108 -6.66 -18.53 -1.73
N LEU A 109 -5.63 -18.06 -1.03
CA LEU A 109 -4.34 -18.74 -0.96
C LEU A 109 -4.44 -19.80 0.14
N SER A 110 -4.55 -21.09 -0.23
CA SER A 110 -4.42 -22.19 0.73
C SER A 110 -3.02 -22.77 0.67
N GLY A 111 -2.34 -22.82 1.82
CA GLY A 111 -1.08 -23.54 2.01
C GLY A 111 -1.12 -24.30 3.34
N THR A 112 -0.36 -25.38 3.45
CA THR A 112 -0.22 -26.13 4.70
C THR A 112 0.73 -25.38 5.64
N VAL A 113 0.20 -24.77 6.69
CA VAL A 113 1.00 -24.24 7.80
C VAL A 113 1.18 -25.37 8.81
N GLN A 114 2.36 -25.98 8.86
CA GLN A 114 2.70 -26.93 9.92
C GLN A 114 3.12 -26.16 11.16
N VAL A 115 2.25 -26.09 12.16
CA VAL A 115 2.62 -25.61 13.50
C VAL A 115 3.28 -26.78 14.22
N VAL A 116 4.61 -26.75 14.33
CA VAL A 116 5.37 -27.74 15.10
C VAL A 116 5.52 -27.23 16.52
N THR A 117 4.98 -27.97 17.49
CA THR A 117 5.17 -27.67 18.91
C THR A 117 6.56 -28.13 19.33
N ILE A 118 7.52 -27.21 19.40
CA ILE A 118 8.88 -27.51 19.89
C ILE A 118 8.82 -27.57 21.42
N THR A 119 9.14 -28.74 21.99
CA THR A 119 9.26 -28.94 23.44
C THR A 119 10.74 -28.93 23.84
N ALA A 120 11.05 -28.73 25.12
CA ALA A 120 12.43 -28.75 25.66
C ALA A 120 13.23 -30.01 25.23
N LYS A 121 12.57 -31.16 25.09
CA LYS A 121 13.20 -32.41 24.62
C LYS A 121 13.68 -32.36 23.16
N HIS A 122 13.14 -31.46 22.35
CA HIS A 122 13.58 -31.23 20.98
C HIS A 122 14.71 -30.18 20.90
N LEU A 123 14.95 -29.43 21.98
CA LEU A 123 16.04 -28.47 22.12
C LEU A 123 17.35 -29.14 22.56
N ASP A 124 17.27 -30.26 23.30
CA ASP A 124 18.43 -31.03 23.79
C ASP A 124 19.29 -31.65 22.67
N GLY A 125 18.76 -31.75 21.44
CA GLY A 125 19.45 -32.34 20.29
C GLY A 125 20.17 -31.34 19.38
N LEU A 126 20.05 -30.03 19.64
CA LEU A 126 20.69 -29.00 18.83
C LEU A 126 22.09 -28.69 19.35
N ASN A 127 23.00 -28.39 18.43
CA ASN A 127 24.33 -27.88 18.79
C ASN A 127 24.27 -26.36 19.10
N ASP A 128 25.36 -25.83 19.65
CA ASP A 128 25.44 -24.43 20.08
C ASP A 128 25.19 -23.43 18.93
N ASP A 129 25.62 -23.76 17.72
CA ASP A 129 25.44 -22.91 16.53
C ASP A 129 23.97 -22.87 16.08
N GLU A 130 23.29 -24.02 16.12
CA GLU A 130 21.87 -24.14 15.78
C GLU A 130 20.99 -23.46 16.83
N LEU A 131 21.37 -23.54 18.11
CA LEU A 131 20.69 -22.85 19.19
C LEU A 131 20.83 -21.33 19.05
N ALA A 132 22.03 -20.85 18.73
CA ALA A 132 22.29 -19.42 18.47
C ALA A 132 21.48 -18.90 17.26
N ALA A 133 21.35 -19.71 16.20
CA ALA A 133 20.52 -19.37 15.05
C ALA A 133 19.03 -19.25 15.41
N LEU A 134 18.53 -20.13 16.30
CA LEU A 134 17.16 -20.09 16.77
C LEU A 134 16.90 -18.85 17.65
N GLU A 135 17.85 -18.51 18.53
CA GLU A 135 17.79 -17.32 19.37
C GLU A 135 17.77 -16.03 18.52
N ALA A 136 18.63 -15.96 17.49
CA ALA A 136 18.65 -14.84 16.56
C ALA A 136 17.34 -14.69 15.75
N ALA A 137 16.65 -15.80 15.47
CA ALA A 137 15.37 -15.81 14.76
C ALA A 137 14.17 -15.45 15.66
N TYR A 138 14.30 -15.61 16.99
CA TYR A 138 13.22 -15.42 17.96
C TYR A 138 12.47 -14.07 17.84
N PRO A 139 13.15 -12.91 17.68
CA PRO A 139 12.46 -11.62 17.54
C PRO A 139 11.63 -11.50 16.27
N VAL A 140 12.03 -12.18 15.19
CA VAL A 140 11.29 -12.19 13.93
C VAL A 140 10.05 -13.06 14.07
N LEU A 141 10.18 -14.23 14.70
CA LEU A 141 9.06 -15.13 14.98
C LEU A 141 8.01 -14.49 15.90
N GLN A 142 8.44 -13.71 16.89
CA GLN A 142 7.56 -12.92 17.75
C GLN A 142 6.81 -11.83 16.98
N LYS A 143 7.50 -11.10 16.10
CA LYS A 143 6.86 -10.08 15.23
C LYS A 143 5.84 -10.68 14.26
N LEU A 144 6.05 -11.93 13.84
CA LEU A 144 5.12 -12.68 13.01
C LEU A 144 3.99 -13.35 13.82
N GLY A 145 4.00 -13.23 15.16
CA GLY A 145 2.97 -13.79 16.04
C GLY A 145 2.98 -15.31 16.14
N LEU A 146 4.09 -15.97 15.76
CA LEU A 146 4.22 -17.42 15.74
C LEU A 146 4.64 -18.01 17.10
N ILE A 147 5.12 -17.17 18.00
CA ILE A 147 5.51 -17.54 19.37
C ILE A 147 4.86 -16.51 20.31
N GLY A 148 4.01 -16.99 21.22
CA GLY A 148 3.34 -16.18 22.24
C GLY A 148 3.49 -16.84 23.60
N GLY A 149 3.84 -16.06 24.62
CA GLY A 149 3.81 -16.50 26.01
C GLY A 149 2.39 -16.79 26.44
N ASP A 150 2.24 -17.88 27.18
CA ASP A 150 1.04 -18.23 27.95
C ASP A 150 0.55 -16.99 28.73
N GLN A 151 -0.48 -16.31 28.21
CA GLN A 151 -1.32 -15.49 29.06
C GLN A 151 -2.15 -16.48 29.85
N GLY A 152 -1.66 -16.78 31.05
CA GLY A 152 -2.28 -17.70 31.97
C GLY A 152 -3.78 -17.43 32.09
N ALA A 153 -4.54 -18.51 32.00
CA ALA A 153 -5.95 -18.54 32.33
C ALA A 153 -6.17 -17.88 33.70
N GLU A 154 -6.83 -16.72 33.70
CA GLU A 154 -7.46 -16.18 34.90
C GLU A 154 -8.52 -17.20 35.34
N ALA A 155 -8.30 -17.79 36.51
CA ALA A 155 -9.27 -18.66 37.16
C ALA A 155 -10.50 -17.83 37.53
N GLU A 156 -11.61 -18.06 36.83
CA GLU A 156 -12.94 -17.75 37.36
C GLU A 156 -13.21 -18.67 38.56
N GLU A 157 -12.88 -18.21 39.76
CA GLU A 157 -13.49 -18.72 40.99
C GLU A 157 -14.96 -18.29 41.01
N GLY A 158 -15.81 -19.12 40.39
CA GLY A 158 -17.25 -19.07 40.60
C GLY A 158 -17.56 -19.42 42.06
N SER A 159 -17.90 -18.40 42.85
CA SER A 159 -18.52 -18.56 44.16
C SER A 159 -19.87 -19.27 44.00
N ALA A 160 -19.89 -20.58 44.23
CA ALA A 160 -21.12 -21.34 44.35
C ALA A 160 -21.72 -21.12 45.74
N ASP A 161 -22.93 -20.59 45.70
CA ASP A 161 -23.89 -20.34 46.76
C ASP A 161 -24.02 -21.54 47.73
N SER A 162 -24.07 -21.25 49.04
CA SER A 162 -24.27 -22.25 50.10
C SER A 162 -25.77 -22.34 50.42
N ALA A 163 -26.25 -23.59 50.49
CA ALA A 163 -27.56 -23.96 51.05
C ALA A 163 -27.61 -23.79 52.58
#